data_AF-A0A0L1KT03-F1
#
_entry.id   AF-A0A0L1KT03-F1
#
_cell.length_a   1.000
_cell.length_b   1.000
_cell.length_c   1.000
_cell.angle_alpha   90.00
_cell.angle_beta   90.00
_cell.angle_gamma   90.00
#
_symmetry.space_group_name_H-M   'P 1'
#
loop_
_entity.id
_entity.type
_entity.pdbx_description
1 polymer ?
#
loop_
_entity_poly.entity_id
_entity_poly.type
_entity_poly.pdbx_seq_one_letter_code
_entity_poly.pdbx_strand_id
1 'polypeptide(L)'
;MFLRTRKSRLHHQTDPDNTPIHQYSPFGWHYLNPGGIDRPRLHNRNYGRLWHAHAATGNQSFRLNISQFLHPSLQFALQPFLATIAETHTQVENGISVVDIVDHYRKIKDALPRYQRDTLFAAVVNICRNTATFQEVKKIWQSDLTEQYVAPWKALSEKSHRGIDPLEPDYTNINALTTYCQNLPDTTSATSFPGSASGELGKVGVNVPPLPLAEALLHSAAVAKDPLWKEIFLLSRKSAWNTSPHYHGSLWSAVLRAAGSLADAKGVIDVLKEIISCNVLWQTIESEDYAIAINAVTADDEYTELKELLGFFPTPTVTNLRHRYVELRNAEKIPRNDKVFYHVHWLFRTRKPMHFLPRREYFDYKPSTSKTENVTQKKKIKDILQQRLELWKKDGTLPADYSEQNITVDDAKDQTIDRFKKEPWKKKIFSKGQT
;
A
#
# COMPACT_ATOMS: atom_id res chain seq x y z
N MET A 1 25.77 71.76 -0.33
CA MET A 1 26.36 70.62 0.42
C MET A 1 25.57 69.37 0.06
N PHE A 2 25.94 68.68 -1.02
CA PHE A 2 25.22 67.48 -1.49
C PHE A 2 25.78 66.26 -0.76
N LEU A 3 25.03 65.74 0.21
CA LEU A 3 25.33 64.48 0.86
C LEU A 3 25.22 63.34 -0.16
N ARG A 4 26.36 62.74 -0.51
CA ARG A 4 26.43 61.46 -1.22
C ARG A 4 25.73 60.40 -0.36
N THR A 5 24.46 60.12 -0.63
CA THR A 5 23.78 58.94 -0.08
C THR A 5 24.40 57.68 -0.70
N ARG A 6 25.18 56.93 0.09
CA ARG A 6 25.73 55.64 -0.32
C ARG A 6 24.58 54.68 -0.64
N LYS A 7 24.51 54.19 -1.89
CA LYS A 7 23.57 53.16 -2.38
C LYS A 7 23.67 51.79 -1.65
N SER A 8 24.51 51.64 -0.63
CA SER A 8 24.86 50.35 -0.03
C SER A 8 23.83 49.80 0.99
N ARG A 9 22.73 50.49 1.26
CA ARG A 9 21.70 50.04 2.23
C ARG A 9 20.45 49.41 1.61
N LEU A 10 20.33 49.37 0.28
CA LEU A 10 19.15 48.81 -0.41
C LEU A 10 19.21 47.29 -0.66
N HIS A 11 20.21 46.58 -0.13
CA HIS A 11 20.34 45.12 -0.30
C HIS A 11 19.53 44.29 0.70
N HIS A 12 19.01 44.91 1.76
CA HIS A 12 18.11 44.22 2.70
C HIS A 12 16.66 44.45 2.27
N GLN A 13 15.92 43.35 2.08
CA GLN A 13 14.47 43.43 1.93
C GLN A 13 13.89 44.05 3.19
N THR A 14 13.05 45.07 2.99
CA THR A 14 12.30 45.69 4.07
C THR A 14 11.11 44.81 4.40
N ASP A 15 10.81 44.68 5.69
CA ASP A 15 9.63 43.95 6.16
C ASP A 15 8.36 44.74 5.77
N PRO A 16 7.47 44.20 4.90
CA PRO A 16 6.28 44.91 4.47
C PRO A 16 5.30 45.21 5.60
N ASP A 17 5.32 44.40 6.68
CA ASP A 17 4.38 44.53 7.79
C ASP A 17 4.83 45.59 8.81
N ASN A 18 6.10 46.00 8.80
CA ASN A 18 6.65 46.98 9.76
C ASN A 18 7.12 48.29 9.09
N THR A 19 6.99 48.40 7.76
CA THR A 19 7.47 49.57 7.02
C THR A 19 6.29 50.41 6.50
N PRO A 20 6.06 51.62 7.03
CA PRO A 20 4.92 52.47 6.65
C PRO A 20 4.85 52.79 5.16
N ILE A 21 6.01 52.84 4.47
CA ILE A 21 6.05 53.12 3.03
C ILE A 21 5.41 51.99 2.20
N HIS A 22 5.39 50.74 2.69
CA HIS A 22 4.71 49.62 2.03
C HIS A 22 3.23 49.60 2.39
N GLN A 23 2.93 49.73 3.69
CA GLN A 23 1.56 49.73 4.22
C GLN A 23 0.69 50.85 3.65
N TYR A 24 1.25 52.06 3.51
CA TYR A 24 0.53 53.25 3.05
C TYR A 24 0.83 53.63 1.60
N SER A 25 1.45 52.72 0.85
CA SER A 25 1.60 52.87 -0.60
C SER A 25 0.22 52.80 -1.29
N PRO A 26 0.12 53.19 -2.57
CA PRO A 26 -1.09 52.97 -3.38
C PRO A 26 -1.53 51.50 -3.50
N PHE A 27 -0.68 50.54 -3.12
CA PHE A 27 -0.99 49.11 -3.14
C PHE A 27 -1.31 48.53 -1.75
N GLY A 28 -1.21 49.35 -0.69
CA GLY A 28 -1.60 49.00 0.67
C GLY A 28 -2.82 49.80 1.14
N TRP A 29 -3.12 49.75 2.45
CA TRP A 29 -4.23 50.49 3.04
C TRP A 29 -3.71 51.73 3.77
N HIS A 30 -3.82 52.91 3.13
CA HIS A 30 -3.39 54.17 3.74
C HIS A 30 -4.15 54.44 5.05
N TYR A 31 -3.47 54.95 6.09
CA TYR A 31 -4.08 55.28 7.39
C TYR A 31 -5.18 56.35 7.35
N LEU A 32 -5.40 56.99 6.19
CA LEU A 32 -6.47 57.96 5.98
C LEU A 32 -7.76 57.29 5.50
N ASN A 33 -7.69 56.03 5.07
CA ASN A 33 -8.85 55.23 4.69
C ASN A 33 -9.49 54.59 5.94
N PRO A 34 -10.80 54.30 5.93
CA PRO A 34 -11.45 53.63 7.05
C PRO A 34 -10.85 52.23 7.29
N GLY A 35 -10.35 51.95 8.49
CA GLY A 35 -9.61 50.73 8.85
C GLY A 35 -10.45 49.45 9.01
N GLY A 36 -11.35 49.17 8.07
CA GLY A 36 -12.19 47.96 8.08
C GLY A 36 -11.46 46.69 7.66
N ILE A 37 -12.17 45.54 7.73
CA ILE A 37 -11.69 44.27 7.16
C ILE A 37 -12.07 44.24 5.68
N ASP A 38 -11.09 44.05 4.79
CA ASP A 38 -11.33 43.96 3.35
C ASP A 38 -12.30 42.84 2.97
N ARG A 39 -12.08 41.63 3.51
CA ARG A 39 -12.92 40.46 3.25
C ARG A 39 -12.76 39.38 4.33
N PRO A 40 -13.83 38.64 4.66
CA PRO A 40 -13.75 37.47 5.53
C PRO A 40 -12.96 36.34 4.84
N ARG A 41 -12.14 35.60 5.61
CA ARG A 41 -11.43 34.41 5.12
C ARG A 41 -11.89 33.17 5.89
N LEU A 42 -12.48 32.20 5.18
CA LEU A 42 -13.02 30.95 5.75
C LEU A 42 -12.23 29.71 5.27
N HIS A 43 -10.91 29.75 5.34
CA HIS A 43 -10.04 28.71 4.78
C HIS A 43 -10.35 27.30 5.33
N ASN A 44 -10.39 27.15 6.65
CA ASN A 44 -10.63 25.85 7.30
C ASN A 44 -12.06 25.32 7.09
N ARG A 45 -13.04 26.18 6.76
CA ARG A 45 -14.42 25.75 6.45
C ARG A 45 -14.55 25.23 5.03
N ASN A 46 -13.81 25.81 4.09
CA ASN A 46 -13.87 25.43 2.67
C ASN A 46 -13.01 24.21 2.36
N TYR A 47 -11.84 24.09 3.01
CA TYR A 47 -10.90 23.00 2.80
C TYR A 47 -10.45 22.45 4.16
N GLY A 48 -11.29 21.60 4.75
CA GLY A 48 -10.92 20.83 5.94
C GLY A 48 -9.82 19.84 5.57
N ARG A 49 -8.69 19.90 6.27
CA ARG A 49 -7.64 18.88 6.17
C ARG A 49 -7.81 17.89 7.31
N LEU A 50 -7.81 16.60 7.01
CA LEU A 50 -7.82 15.55 8.03
C LEU A 50 -6.62 15.71 8.95
N TRP A 51 -6.84 15.48 10.25
CA TRP A 51 -5.78 15.54 11.23
C TRP A 51 -4.85 14.34 11.05
N HIS A 52 -3.59 14.62 10.72
CA HIS A 52 -2.51 13.64 10.72
C HIS A 52 -1.41 14.15 11.64
N ALA A 53 -1.22 13.48 12.77
CA ALA A 53 -0.12 13.80 13.66
C ALA A 53 1.21 13.41 13.01
N HIS A 54 2.21 14.29 13.18
CA HIS A 54 3.60 13.95 12.83
C HIS A 54 4.20 12.94 13.82
N ALA A 55 3.67 12.86 15.04
CA ALA A 55 4.05 11.86 16.04
C ALA A 55 3.04 10.71 16.04
N ALA A 56 3.54 9.48 16.21
CA ALA A 56 2.67 8.33 16.45
C ALA A 56 1.83 8.58 17.70
N THR A 57 0.52 8.31 17.63
CA THR A 57 -0.32 8.29 18.83
C THR A 57 0.19 7.14 19.71
N GLY A 58 0.69 7.43 20.91
CA GLY A 58 1.37 6.46 21.78
C GLY A 58 0.56 5.25 22.27
N ASN A 59 -0.70 5.11 21.83
CA ASN A 59 -1.64 4.07 22.29
C ASN A 59 -1.87 2.92 21.29
N GLN A 60 -1.14 2.83 20.17
CA GLN A 60 -1.44 1.89 19.06
C GLN A 60 -1.00 0.42 19.28
N SER A 61 -0.72 -0.01 20.52
CA SER A 61 -0.41 -1.41 20.79
C SER A 61 -1.61 -2.32 20.50
N PHE A 62 -1.40 -3.49 19.90
CA PHE A 62 -2.45 -4.52 19.79
C PHE A 62 -2.94 -4.88 21.20
N ARG A 63 -4.23 -4.61 21.45
CA ARG A 63 -4.92 -4.94 22.70
C ARG A 63 -6.24 -5.60 22.34
N LEU A 64 -6.30 -6.90 22.56
CA LEU A 64 -7.55 -7.63 22.46
C LEU A 64 -8.42 -7.28 23.67
N ASN A 65 -9.52 -6.55 23.44
CA ASN A 65 -10.46 -6.20 24.51
C ASN A 65 -11.57 -7.25 24.64
N ILE A 66 -11.29 -8.28 25.43
CA ILE A 66 -12.13 -9.49 25.55
C ILE A 66 -13.42 -9.20 26.32
N SER A 67 -13.42 -8.15 27.15
CA SER A 67 -14.61 -7.67 27.86
C SER A 67 -15.72 -7.20 26.91
N GLN A 68 -15.42 -6.93 25.64
CA GLN A 68 -16.47 -6.60 24.66
C GLN A 68 -17.18 -7.85 24.12
N PHE A 69 -16.57 -9.03 24.27
CA PHE A 69 -17.05 -10.28 23.66
C PHE A 69 -17.62 -11.27 24.67
N LEU A 70 -17.29 -11.14 25.96
CA LEU A 70 -17.84 -11.98 27.02
C LEU A 70 -19.23 -11.49 27.47
N HIS A 71 -20.12 -12.42 27.81
CA HIS A 71 -21.41 -12.05 28.41
C HIS A 71 -21.21 -11.41 29.80
N PRO A 72 -21.93 -10.32 30.18
CA PRO A 72 -21.70 -9.60 31.43
C PRO A 72 -21.74 -10.49 32.69
N SER A 73 -22.63 -11.49 32.74
CA SER A 73 -22.67 -12.43 33.87
C SER A 73 -21.42 -13.30 33.98
N LEU A 74 -20.82 -13.67 32.84
CA LEU A 74 -19.57 -14.42 32.81
C LEU A 74 -18.37 -13.52 33.10
N GLN A 75 -18.41 -12.24 32.73
CA GLN A 75 -17.39 -11.28 33.15
C GLN A 75 -17.34 -11.16 34.67
N PHE A 76 -18.50 -11.10 35.31
CA PHE A 76 -18.60 -11.08 36.77
C PHE A 76 -18.14 -12.39 37.40
N ALA A 77 -18.63 -13.54 36.89
CA ALA A 77 -18.26 -14.85 37.42
C ALA A 77 -16.77 -15.19 37.25
N LEU A 78 -16.17 -14.79 36.12
CA LEU A 78 -14.76 -15.02 35.81
C LEU A 78 -13.87 -13.85 36.24
N GLN A 79 -14.40 -12.84 36.95
CA GLN A 79 -13.64 -11.66 37.34
C GLN A 79 -12.31 -11.99 38.04
N PRO A 80 -12.22 -12.97 38.97
CA PRO A 80 -10.94 -13.33 39.57
C PRO A 80 -9.90 -13.81 38.54
N PHE A 81 -10.33 -14.62 37.57
CA PHE A 81 -9.48 -15.12 36.50
C PHE A 81 -9.11 -14.03 35.49
N LEU A 82 -10.06 -13.16 35.12
CA LEU A 82 -9.82 -12.02 34.23
C LEU A 82 -8.92 -10.97 34.87
N ALA A 83 -8.98 -10.78 36.20
CA ALA A 83 -8.05 -9.93 36.93
C ALA A 83 -6.63 -10.47 36.85
N THR A 84 -6.44 -11.78 37.05
CA THR A 84 -5.15 -12.44 36.83
C THR A 84 -4.61 -12.19 35.42
N ILE A 85 -5.47 -12.31 34.41
CA ILE A 85 -5.12 -12.04 33.00
C ILE A 85 -4.71 -10.57 32.80
N ALA A 86 -5.50 -9.62 33.33
CA ALA A 86 -5.23 -8.19 33.19
C ALA A 86 -3.92 -7.78 33.90
N GLU A 87 -3.64 -8.33 35.08
CA GLU A 87 -2.41 -8.09 35.83
C GLU A 87 -1.17 -8.59 35.08
N THR A 88 -1.26 -9.78 34.43
CA THR A 88 -0.15 -10.30 33.60
C THR A 88 0.11 -9.46 32.34
N HIS A 89 -0.88 -8.71 31.84
CA HIS A 89 -0.68 -7.76 30.75
C HIS A 89 0.06 -6.49 31.20
N THR A 90 -0.07 -6.11 32.47
CA THR A 90 0.55 -4.91 33.04
C THR A 90 1.91 -5.16 33.69
N GLN A 91 2.18 -6.36 34.19
CA GLN A 91 3.45 -6.69 34.84
C GLN A 91 3.82 -8.17 34.66
N VAL A 92 5.03 -8.42 34.16
CA VAL A 92 5.74 -9.72 34.23
C VAL A 92 6.28 -9.95 35.67
N GLU A 93 5.96 -9.09 36.63
CA GLU A 93 6.61 -9.02 37.95
C GLU A 93 5.93 -9.85 39.06
N ASN A 94 4.76 -10.43 38.85
CA ASN A 94 4.00 -11.08 39.94
C ASN A 94 4.18 -12.60 40.08
N GLY A 95 5.10 -13.23 39.36
CA GLY A 95 5.40 -14.66 39.54
C GLY A 95 4.25 -15.62 39.19
N ILE A 96 3.16 -15.13 38.59
CA ILE A 96 2.05 -15.97 38.11
C ILE A 96 2.55 -16.70 36.86
N SER A 97 2.65 -18.03 36.96
CA SER A 97 3.13 -18.84 35.85
C SER A 97 2.06 -18.91 34.78
N VAL A 98 2.45 -18.73 33.52
CA VAL A 98 1.55 -18.93 32.36
C VAL A 98 0.94 -20.34 32.37
N VAL A 99 1.63 -21.31 32.99
CA VAL A 99 1.14 -22.67 33.23
C VAL A 99 -0.13 -22.65 34.09
N ASP A 100 -0.18 -21.84 35.14
CA ASP A 100 -1.35 -21.77 36.04
C ASP A 100 -2.58 -21.20 35.33
N ILE A 101 -2.38 -20.23 34.42
CA ILE A 101 -3.46 -19.64 33.61
C ILE A 101 -4.03 -20.68 32.65
N VAL A 102 -3.15 -21.43 31.97
CA VAL A 102 -3.54 -22.49 31.05
C VAL A 102 -4.26 -23.62 31.78
N ASP A 103 -3.78 -24.02 32.95
CA ASP A 103 -4.39 -25.07 33.77
C ASP A 103 -5.72 -24.63 34.38
N HIS A 104 -5.86 -23.37 34.78
CA HIS A 104 -7.13 -22.80 35.19
C HIS A 104 -8.13 -22.83 34.02
N TYR A 105 -7.73 -22.39 32.83
CA TYR A 105 -8.55 -22.49 31.63
C TYR A 105 -9.00 -23.93 31.35
N ARG A 106 -8.09 -24.92 31.44
CA ARG A 106 -8.43 -26.34 31.26
C ARG A 106 -9.50 -26.84 32.23
N LYS A 107 -9.53 -26.34 33.47
CA LYS A 107 -10.53 -26.72 34.49
C LYS A 107 -11.91 -26.14 34.22
N ILE A 108 -11.99 -24.95 33.64
CA ILE A 108 -13.26 -24.22 33.46
C ILE A 108 -13.85 -24.35 32.05
N LYS A 109 -13.04 -24.72 31.04
CA LYS A 109 -13.44 -24.69 29.62
C LYS A 109 -14.70 -25.50 29.32
N ASP A 110 -14.89 -26.64 29.98
CA ASP A 110 -15.99 -27.56 29.72
C ASP A 110 -17.32 -27.11 30.35
N ALA A 111 -17.26 -26.19 31.31
CA ALA A 111 -18.43 -25.58 31.94
C ALA A 111 -18.97 -24.38 31.15
N LEU A 112 -18.24 -23.89 30.13
CA LEU A 112 -18.57 -22.68 29.39
C LEU A 112 -19.26 -23.01 28.06
N PRO A 113 -20.25 -22.20 27.64
CA PRO A 113 -20.77 -22.28 26.28
C PRO A 113 -19.66 -22.03 25.26
N ARG A 114 -19.71 -22.74 24.12
CA ARG A 114 -18.67 -22.73 23.07
C ARG A 114 -18.13 -21.34 22.73
N TYR A 115 -19.00 -20.39 22.39
CA TYR A 115 -18.57 -19.04 22.01
C TYR A 115 -17.80 -18.32 23.14
N GLN A 116 -18.27 -18.50 24.38
CA GLN A 116 -17.68 -17.87 25.56
C GLN A 116 -16.35 -18.55 25.95
N ARG A 117 -16.29 -19.88 25.84
CA ARG A 117 -15.07 -20.67 25.99
C ARG A 117 -13.99 -20.21 25.01
N ASP A 118 -14.34 -20.11 23.73
CA ASP A 118 -13.40 -19.76 22.66
C ASP A 118 -12.95 -18.29 22.77
N THR A 119 -13.86 -17.39 23.20
CA THR A 119 -13.53 -16.00 23.54
C THR A 119 -12.59 -15.90 24.74
N LEU A 120 -12.80 -16.72 25.77
CA LEU A 120 -11.90 -16.79 26.92
C LEU A 120 -10.54 -17.38 26.53
N PHE A 121 -10.52 -18.37 25.65
CA PHE A 121 -9.28 -18.93 25.13
C PHE A 121 -8.46 -17.89 24.37
N ALA A 122 -9.10 -16.97 23.65
CA ALA A 122 -8.41 -15.84 23.03
C ALA A 122 -7.61 -14.98 24.04
N ALA A 123 -8.09 -14.90 25.29
CA ALA A 123 -7.37 -14.22 26.39
C ALA A 123 -6.07 -14.94 26.74
N VAL A 124 -6.20 -16.25 26.94
CA VAL A 124 -5.08 -17.12 27.26
C VAL A 124 -4.04 -17.07 26.14
N VAL A 125 -4.48 -17.12 24.89
CA VAL A 125 -3.63 -17.01 23.69
C VAL A 125 -2.87 -15.69 23.66
N ASN A 126 -3.53 -14.56 23.96
CA ASN A 126 -2.92 -13.24 23.92
C ASN A 126 -1.84 -13.06 25.02
N ILE A 127 -1.99 -13.70 26.17
CA ILE A 127 -0.97 -13.71 27.24
C ILE A 127 0.21 -14.61 26.83
N CYS A 128 -0.08 -15.77 26.25
CA CYS A 128 0.91 -16.76 25.83
C CYS A 128 1.57 -16.43 24.48
N ARG A 129 1.62 -15.16 24.08
CA ARG A 129 2.12 -14.73 22.76
C ARG A 129 3.64 -14.86 22.57
N ASN A 130 4.39 -15.09 23.64
CA ASN A 130 5.84 -15.26 23.57
C ASN A 130 6.19 -16.69 23.14
N THR A 131 7.30 -16.84 22.41
CA THR A 131 7.78 -18.11 21.83
C THR A 131 7.76 -19.31 22.78
N ALA A 132 8.24 -19.12 24.01
CA ALA A 132 8.34 -20.20 25.00
C ALA A 132 6.97 -20.70 25.49
N THR A 133 5.99 -19.79 25.61
CA THR A 133 4.67 -20.11 26.18
C THR A 133 3.63 -20.43 25.10
N PHE A 134 3.87 -20.01 23.86
CA PHE A 134 2.99 -20.28 22.73
C PHE A 134 2.83 -21.77 22.43
N GLN A 135 3.81 -22.61 22.78
CA GLN A 135 3.73 -24.07 22.56
C GLN A 135 2.57 -24.72 23.33
N GLU A 136 2.25 -24.25 24.54
CA GLU A 136 1.10 -24.78 25.31
C GLU A 136 -0.24 -24.41 24.67
N VAL A 137 -0.33 -23.19 24.13
CA VAL A 137 -1.50 -22.75 23.34
C VAL A 137 -1.64 -23.58 22.07
N LYS A 138 -0.53 -23.84 21.38
CA LYS A 138 -0.50 -24.65 20.16
C LYS A 138 -1.02 -26.06 20.41
N LYS A 139 -0.68 -26.68 21.54
CA LYS A 139 -1.22 -27.99 21.94
C LYS A 139 -2.75 -27.95 22.07
N ILE A 140 -3.30 -26.93 22.73
CA ILE A 140 -4.75 -26.77 22.89
C ILE A 140 -5.45 -26.50 21.55
N TRP A 141 -4.84 -25.68 20.70
CA TRP A 141 -5.33 -25.45 19.33
C TRP A 141 -5.37 -26.76 18.52
N GLN A 142 -4.32 -27.56 18.60
CA GLN A 142 -4.20 -28.84 17.90
C GLN A 142 -5.19 -29.89 18.43
N SER A 143 -5.39 -29.97 19.76
CA SER A 143 -6.27 -30.97 20.36
C SER A 143 -7.76 -30.63 20.24
N ASP A 144 -8.14 -29.37 20.47
CA ASP A 144 -9.54 -29.02 20.74
C ASP A 144 -10.21 -28.27 19.59
N LEU A 145 -9.43 -27.53 18.78
CA LEU A 145 -9.98 -26.50 17.88
C LEU A 145 -9.66 -26.76 16.40
N THR A 146 -8.62 -27.54 16.10
CA THR A 146 -8.24 -27.86 14.71
C THR A 146 -9.30 -28.72 14.01
N GLU A 147 -9.81 -29.75 14.67
CA GLU A 147 -10.92 -30.56 14.14
C GLU A 147 -12.20 -29.73 13.95
N GLN A 148 -12.37 -28.71 14.78
CA GLN A 148 -13.57 -27.88 14.76
C GLN A 148 -13.58 -26.84 13.65
N TYR A 149 -12.43 -26.18 13.39
CA TYR A 149 -12.35 -25.01 12.50
C TYR A 149 -11.57 -25.26 11.20
N VAL A 150 -10.61 -26.19 11.21
CA VAL A 150 -9.70 -26.42 10.07
C VAL A 150 -10.13 -27.63 9.25
N ALA A 151 -10.46 -28.76 9.90
CA ALA A 151 -10.86 -29.98 9.20
C ALA A 151 -12.10 -29.82 8.30
N PRO A 152 -13.18 -29.12 8.72
CA PRO A 152 -14.34 -28.91 7.87
C PRO A 152 -14.02 -28.07 6.64
N TRP A 153 -13.14 -27.08 6.77
CA TRP A 153 -12.71 -26.25 5.66
C TRP A 153 -11.83 -27.04 4.68
N LYS A 154 -10.84 -27.81 5.16
CA LYS A 154 -10.00 -28.66 4.30
C LYS A 154 -10.84 -29.68 3.51
N ALA A 155 -11.81 -30.31 4.17
CA ALA A 155 -12.74 -31.24 3.52
C ALA A 155 -13.61 -30.57 2.45
N LEU A 156 -13.89 -29.27 2.57
CA LEU A 156 -14.64 -28.50 1.56
C LEU A 156 -13.76 -27.99 0.43
N SER A 157 -12.56 -27.52 0.71
CA SER A 157 -11.61 -27.09 -0.34
C SER A 157 -11.25 -28.27 -1.25
N GLU A 158 -11.08 -29.47 -0.68
CA GLU A 158 -10.81 -30.69 -1.46
C GLU A 158 -12.01 -31.09 -2.35
N LYS A 159 -13.23 -30.85 -1.89
CA LYS A 159 -14.46 -31.09 -2.69
C LYS A 159 -14.69 -30.00 -3.75
N SER A 160 -14.28 -28.75 -3.49
CA SER A 160 -14.48 -27.63 -4.43
C SER A 160 -13.47 -27.60 -5.58
N HIS A 161 -12.42 -28.43 -5.56
CA HIS A 161 -11.56 -28.68 -6.73
C HIS A 161 -12.29 -29.31 -7.93
N ARG A 162 -13.61 -29.54 -7.84
CA ARG A 162 -14.48 -29.83 -9.00
C ARG A 162 -15.27 -28.63 -9.56
N GLY A 163 -15.04 -27.39 -9.11
CA GLY A 163 -15.71 -26.25 -9.76
C GLY A 163 -15.67 -24.87 -9.09
N ILE A 164 -14.75 -24.57 -8.17
CA ILE A 164 -14.55 -23.19 -7.71
C ILE A 164 -13.08 -22.86 -7.89
N ASP A 165 -12.75 -22.28 -9.06
CA ASP A 165 -11.48 -21.59 -9.21
C ASP A 165 -11.41 -20.50 -8.13
N PRO A 166 -10.24 -20.31 -7.48
CA PRO A 166 -10.03 -19.13 -6.65
C PRO A 166 -10.18 -17.93 -7.57
N LEU A 167 -11.31 -17.22 -7.47
CA LEU A 167 -11.54 -15.96 -8.16
C LEU A 167 -10.32 -15.07 -7.92
N GLU A 168 -9.48 -14.94 -8.94
CA GLU A 168 -8.46 -13.90 -8.96
C GLU A 168 -9.21 -12.58 -8.78
N PRO A 169 -8.78 -11.73 -7.83
CA PRO A 169 -9.40 -10.43 -7.66
C PRO A 169 -9.26 -9.64 -8.97
N ASP A 170 -10.39 -9.29 -9.59
CA ASP A 170 -10.42 -8.44 -10.77
C ASP A 170 -10.00 -7.01 -10.36
N TYR A 171 -8.75 -6.66 -10.66
CA TYR A 171 -8.12 -5.39 -10.32
C TYR A 171 -8.52 -4.22 -11.24
N THR A 172 -9.47 -4.41 -12.17
CA THR A 172 -9.79 -3.40 -13.19
C THR A 172 -10.56 -2.18 -12.66
N ASN A 173 -11.09 -2.21 -11.42
CA ASN A 173 -11.91 -1.12 -10.84
C ASN A 173 -11.26 -0.33 -9.68
N ILE A 174 -9.93 -0.26 -9.62
CA ILE A 174 -9.19 0.51 -8.58
C ILE A 174 -9.54 2.01 -8.59
N ASN A 175 -9.85 2.58 -9.75
CA ASN A 175 -10.23 4.00 -9.86
C ASN A 175 -11.60 4.29 -9.21
N ALA A 176 -12.54 3.34 -9.20
CA ALA A 176 -13.85 3.52 -8.56
C ALA A 176 -13.77 3.47 -7.03
N LEU A 177 -12.88 2.65 -6.47
CA LEU A 177 -12.62 2.55 -5.03
C LEU A 177 -11.92 3.80 -4.47
N THR A 178 -11.03 4.41 -5.25
CA THR A 178 -10.32 5.62 -4.84
C THR A 178 -11.27 6.82 -4.71
N THR A 179 -12.30 6.89 -5.55
CA THR A 179 -13.37 7.89 -5.48
C THR A 179 -14.35 7.64 -4.33
N TYR A 180 -14.54 6.38 -3.93
CA TYR A 180 -15.41 6.02 -2.80
C TYR A 180 -14.75 6.34 -1.44
N CYS A 181 -13.45 6.10 -1.30
CA CYS A 181 -12.68 6.40 -0.08
C CYS A 181 -12.55 7.91 0.23
N GLN A 182 -12.78 8.79 -0.74
CA GLN A 182 -12.75 10.24 -0.56
C GLN A 182 -14.07 10.84 -0.03
N ASN A 183 -15.14 10.04 0.05
CA ASN A 183 -16.50 10.54 0.30
C ASN A 183 -17.22 9.92 1.52
N LEU A 184 -16.54 9.20 2.40
CA LEU A 184 -17.19 8.65 3.60
C LEU A 184 -17.17 9.65 4.77
N PRO A 185 -18.33 10.03 5.33
CA PRO A 185 -18.38 10.68 6.64
C PRO A 185 -18.08 9.66 7.74
N ASP A 186 -17.38 10.12 8.78
CA ASP A 186 -17.11 9.37 10.00
C ASP A 186 -18.39 8.74 10.56
N THR A 187 -18.49 7.41 10.50
CA THR A 187 -19.46 6.66 11.29
C THR A 187 -18.77 5.53 12.03
N THR A 188 -18.42 5.84 13.27
CA THR A 188 -18.27 4.92 14.39
C THR A 188 -19.57 4.14 14.62
N SER A 189 -19.76 3.03 13.92
CA SER A 189 -20.75 1.98 14.26
C SER A 189 -20.67 0.79 13.31
N ALA A 190 -19.76 -0.14 13.57
CA ALA A 190 -19.74 -1.45 12.91
C ALA A 190 -19.34 -2.55 13.91
N THR A 191 -20.08 -2.66 15.01
CA THR A 191 -20.04 -3.80 15.94
C THR A 191 -21.10 -4.86 15.62
N SER A 192 -21.60 -4.90 14.39
CA SER A 192 -22.38 -6.03 13.87
C SER A 192 -21.66 -6.59 12.66
N PHE A 193 -21.38 -7.90 12.65
CA PHE A 193 -20.85 -8.66 11.51
C PHE A 193 -21.68 -8.33 10.26
N PRO A 194 -21.17 -7.55 9.28
CA PRO A 194 -21.89 -7.33 8.05
C PRO A 194 -21.23 -8.19 6.98
N GLY A 195 -21.77 -9.38 6.73
CA GLY A 195 -21.27 -10.22 5.65
C GLY A 195 -22.12 -11.45 5.38
N SER A 196 -22.80 -11.46 4.23
CA SER A 196 -23.54 -12.62 3.72
C SER A 196 -22.68 -13.88 3.57
N ALA A 197 -21.35 -13.75 3.52
CA ALA A 197 -20.40 -14.87 3.43
C ALA A 197 -20.41 -15.77 4.68
N SER A 198 -20.47 -15.22 5.90
CA SER A 198 -20.61 -16.04 7.12
C SER A 198 -21.97 -16.74 7.17
N GLY A 199 -23.01 -16.11 6.62
CA GLY A 199 -24.34 -16.70 6.45
C GLY A 199 -24.42 -17.79 5.39
N GLU A 200 -23.54 -17.78 4.38
CA GLU A 200 -23.43 -18.84 3.37
C GLU A 200 -22.54 -20.00 3.84
N LEU A 201 -21.43 -19.74 4.52
CA LEU A 201 -20.56 -20.77 5.11
C LEU A 201 -21.26 -21.55 6.24
N GLY A 202 -22.09 -20.87 7.03
CA GLY A 202 -22.96 -21.51 8.02
C GLY A 202 -23.99 -22.46 7.41
N LYS A 203 -24.43 -22.23 6.16
CA LYS A 203 -25.31 -23.14 5.42
C LYS A 203 -24.58 -24.38 4.90
N VAL A 204 -23.25 -24.32 4.76
CA VAL A 204 -22.39 -25.42 4.31
C VAL A 204 -21.79 -26.21 5.50
N GLY A 205 -22.15 -25.85 6.74
CA GLY A 205 -21.69 -26.54 7.94
C GLY A 205 -20.25 -26.20 8.36
N VAL A 206 -19.68 -25.09 7.85
CA VAL A 206 -18.36 -24.61 8.27
C VAL A 206 -18.48 -23.81 9.54
N ASN A 207 -17.85 -24.31 10.60
CA ASN A 207 -17.67 -23.55 11.82
C ASN A 207 -16.66 -22.42 11.58
N VAL A 208 -17.06 -21.18 11.86
CA VAL A 208 -16.17 -20.00 11.84
C VAL A 208 -15.79 -19.65 13.27
N PRO A 209 -14.50 -19.45 13.60
CA PRO A 209 -14.11 -19.08 14.95
C PRO A 209 -14.59 -17.66 15.29
N PRO A 210 -14.84 -17.34 16.58
CA PRO A 210 -15.07 -15.96 16.99
C PRO A 210 -13.91 -15.07 16.55
N LEU A 211 -14.20 -13.86 16.07
CA LEU A 211 -13.19 -12.86 15.69
C LEU A 211 -12.06 -12.71 16.71
N PRO A 212 -12.32 -12.55 18.04
CA PRO A 212 -11.24 -12.39 19.01
C PRO A 212 -10.30 -13.60 19.06
N LEU A 213 -10.81 -14.81 18.81
CA LEU A 213 -9.98 -16.01 18.77
C LEU A 213 -9.09 -16.02 17.53
N ALA A 214 -9.64 -15.70 16.35
CA ALA A 214 -8.87 -15.63 15.12
C ALA A 214 -7.75 -14.57 15.21
N GLU A 215 -8.06 -13.38 15.74
CA GLU A 215 -7.10 -12.30 15.95
C GLU A 215 -6.01 -12.71 16.94
N ALA A 216 -6.38 -13.26 18.10
CA ALA A 216 -5.44 -13.67 19.13
C ALA A 216 -4.46 -14.73 18.60
N LEU A 217 -4.97 -15.76 17.94
CA LEU A 217 -4.14 -16.84 17.41
C LEU A 217 -3.19 -16.34 16.32
N LEU A 218 -3.70 -15.54 15.37
CA LEU A 218 -2.87 -14.97 14.31
C LEU A 218 -1.78 -14.06 14.89
N HIS A 219 -2.16 -13.17 15.82
CA HIS A 219 -1.24 -12.25 16.46
C HIS A 219 -0.15 -13.01 17.24
N SER A 220 -0.56 -13.96 18.10
CA SER A 220 0.37 -14.73 18.93
C SER A 220 1.28 -15.62 18.08
N ALA A 221 0.77 -16.27 17.03
CA ALA A 221 1.59 -17.04 16.10
C ALA A 221 2.61 -16.15 15.37
N ALA A 222 2.21 -14.95 14.93
CA ALA A 222 3.09 -14.00 14.27
C ALA A 222 4.19 -13.48 15.22
N VAL A 223 3.83 -13.08 16.45
CA VAL A 223 4.79 -12.63 17.47
C VAL A 223 5.76 -13.74 17.86
N ALA A 224 5.26 -14.97 18.03
CA ALA A 224 6.08 -16.15 18.29
C ALA A 224 6.90 -16.60 17.07
N LYS A 225 6.72 -15.99 15.88
CA LYS A 225 7.32 -16.43 14.62
C LYS A 225 7.06 -17.91 14.34
N ASP A 226 5.91 -18.44 14.76
CA ASP A 226 5.52 -19.83 14.55
C ASP A 226 4.86 -19.97 13.17
N PRO A 227 5.25 -20.96 12.34
CA PRO A 227 4.69 -21.16 11.00
C PRO A 227 3.15 -21.23 10.92
N LEU A 228 2.49 -21.54 12.05
CA LEU A 228 1.04 -21.53 12.17
C LEU A 228 0.40 -20.19 11.74
N TRP A 229 1.12 -19.07 11.83
CA TRP A 229 0.62 -17.77 11.39
C TRP A 229 0.12 -17.81 9.95
N LYS A 230 0.80 -18.57 9.07
CA LYS A 230 0.48 -18.65 7.64
C LYS A 230 -0.79 -19.46 7.39
N GLU A 231 -0.95 -20.58 8.10
CA GLU A 231 -2.18 -21.39 8.00
C GLU A 231 -3.39 -20.58 8.47
N ILE A 232 -3.27 -19.91 9.62
CA ILE A 232 -4.33 -19.05 10.16
C ILE A 232 -4.62 -17.89 9.22
N PHE A 233 -3.58 -17.21 8.71
CA PHE A 233 -3.74 -16.10 7.78
C PHE A 233 -4.50 -16.50 6.51
N LEU A 234 -4.19 -17.68 5.93
CA LEU A 234 -4.91 -18.19 4.76
C LEU A 234 -6.39 -18.47 5.07
N LEU A 235 -6.68 -18.99 6.27
CA LEU A 235 -8.04 -19.20 6.75
C LEU A 235 -8.77 -17.87 7.04
N SER A 236 -8.06 -16.77 7.29
CA SER A 236 -8.68 -15.47 7.52
C SER A 236 -9.19 -14.78 6.26
N ARG A 237 -8.79 -15.26 5.07
CA ARG A 237 -9.13 -14.64 3.78
C ARG A 237 -10.60 -14.83 3.41
N LYS A 238 -11.04 -14.07 2.41
CA LYS A 238 -12.42 -14.06 1.89
C LYS A 238 -12.98 -15.45 1.54
N SER A 239 -12.13 -16.38 1.08
CA SER A 239 -12.53 -17.74 0.70
C SER A 239 -12.77 -18.69 1.89
N ALA A 240 -12.43 -18.26 3.11
CA ALA A 240 -12.51 -19.07 4.31
C ALA A 240 -13.30 -18.30 5.39
N TRP A 241 -12.69 -17.93 6.52
CA TRP A 241 -13.38 -17.25 7.63
C TRP A 241 -13.76 -15.80 7.33
N ASN A 242 -13.14 -15.18 6.33
CA ASN A 242 -13.36 -13.78 5.94
C ASN A 242 -13.24 -12.80 7.14
N THR A 243 -12.23 -13.03 7.98
CA THR A 243 -11.95 -12.20 9.17
C THR A 243 -10.93 -11.09 8.88
N SER A 244 -10.16 -11.21 7.79
CA SER A 244 -9.15 -10.23 7.39
C SER A 244 -9.63 -8.77 7.31
N PRO A 245 -10.86 -8.43 6.85
CA PRO A 245 -11.30 -7.04 6.77
C PRO A 245 -11.47 -6.35 8.13
N HIS A 246 -11.52 -7.13 9.22
CA HIS A 246 -11.77 -6.62 10.57
C HIS A 246 -10.48 -6.38 11.37
N TYR A 247 -9.33 -6.74 10.82
CA TYR A 247 -8.06 -6.68 11.52
C TYR A 247 -7.52 -5.26 11.69
N HIS A 248 -7.08 -4.97 12.91
CA HIS A 248 -6.40 -3.73 13.26
C HIS A 248 -5.01 -3.62 12.62
N GLY A 249 -4.54 -2.38 12.40
CA GLY A 249 -3.21 -2.10 11.83
C GLY A 249 -2.04 -2.79 12.57
N SER A 250 -2.12 -2.91 13.89
CA SER A 250 -1.11 -3.59 14.71
C SER A 250 -1.04 -5.10 14.48
N LEU A 251 -2.15 -5.73 14.09
CA LEU A 251 -2.16 -7.15 13.69
C LEU A 251 -1.47 -7.32 12.33
N TRP A 252 -1.76 -6.45 11.36
CA TRP A 252 -1.09 -6.43 10.06
C TRP A 252 0.43 -6.20 10.20
N SER A 253 0.83 -5.26 11.06
CA SER A 253 2.22 -5.03 11.47
C SER A 253 2.90 -6.32 11.97
N ALA A 254 2.27 -7.03 12.92
CA ALA A 254 2.82 -8.27 13.47
C ALA A 254 2.98 -9.36 12.41
N VAL A 255 1.98 -9.55 11.54
CA VAL A 255 2.00 -10.55 10.46
C VAL A 255 3.08 -10.23 9.42
N LEU A 256 3.19 -8.98 8.99
CA LEU A 256 4.26 -8.53 8.07
C LEU A 256 5.65 -8.74 8.67
N ARG A 257 5.84 -8.35 9.94
CA ARG A 257 7.09 -8.56 10.67
C ARG A 257 7.46 -10.05 10.75
N ALA A 258 6.48 -10.91 11.00
CA ALA A 258 6.68 -12.36 11.06
C ALA A 258 7.11 -12.93 9.70
N ALA A 259 6.38 -12.60 8.63
CA ALA A 259 6.70 -13.04 7.28
C ALA A 259 8.11 -12.61 6.85
N GLY A 260 8.49 -11.35 7.12
CA GLY A 260 9.83 -10.84 6.85
C GLY A 260 10.92 -11.51 7.69
N SER A 261 10.68 -11.67 9.00
CA SER A 261 11.64 -12.29 9.92
C SER A 261 11.91 -13.76 9.60
N LEU A 262 10.93 -14.47 9.04
CA LEU A 262 11.02 -15.87 8.63
C LEU A 262 11.52 -16.03 7.18
N ALA A 263 11.85 -14.93 6.50
CA ALA A 263 12.26 -14.91 5.10
C ALA A 263 11.24 -15.54 4.13
N ASP A 264 9.93 -15.46 4.44
CA ASP A 264 8.86 -15.98 3.60
C ASP A 264 8.39 -14.90 2.60
N ALA A 265 9.11 -14.77 1.49
CA ALA A 265 8.87 -13.74 0.48
C ALA A 265 7.48 -13.85 -0.17
N LYS A 266 7.03 -15.07 -0.49
CA LYS A 266 5.65 -15.31 -0.95
C LYS A 266 4.61 -14.91 0.09
N GLY A 267 4.86 -15.24 1.36
CA GLY A 267 4.01 -14.80 2.47
C GLY A 267 3.91 -13.28 2.58
N VAL A 268 5.02 -12.55 2.39
CA VAL A 268 5.03 -11.08 2.36
C VAL A 268 4.13 -10.54 1.24
N ILE A 269 4.24 -11.11 0.04
CA ILE A 269 3.41 -10.73 -1.13
C ILE A 269 1.94 -11.00 -0.86
N ASP A 270 1.60 -12.19 -0.37
CA ASP A 270 0.22 -12.58 -0.06
C ASP A 270 -0.42 -11.64 0.97
N VAL A 271 0.34 -11.27 2.01
CA VAL A 271 -0.10 -10.31 3.03
C VAL A 271 -0.32 -8.91 2.44
N LEU A 272 0.62 -8.42 1.61
CA LEU A 272 0.48 -7.11 0.96
C LEU A 272 -0.73 -7.06 0.01
N LYS A 273 -0.99 -8.14 -0.74
CA LYS A 273 -2.19 -8.26 -1.58
C LYS A 273 -3.47 -8.22 -0.77
N GLU A 274 -3.50 -8.92 0.37
CA GLU A 274 -4.68 -8.93 1.23
C GLU A 274 -4.91 -7.55 1.87
N ILE A 275 -3.86 -6.85 2.31
CA ILE A 275 -3.90 -5.46 2.81
C ILE A 275 -4.55 -4.53 1.77
N ILE A 276 -4.17 -4.67 0.50
CA ILE A 276 -4.79 -3.92 -0.61
C ILE A 276 -6.26 -4.31 -0.73
N SER A 277 -6.57 -5.61 -0.75
CA SER A 277 -7.96 -6.09 -0.96
C SER A 277 -8.91 -5.66 0.15
N CYS A 278 -8.42 -5.58 1.38
CA CYS A 278 -9.18 -5.16 2.56
C CYS A 278 -9.23 -3.64 2.74
N ASN A 279 -8.64 -2.86 1.82
CA ASN A 279 -8.53 -1.39 1.92
C ASN A 279 -7.95 -0.92 3.27
N VAL A 280 -6.93 -1.63 3.76
CA VAL A 280 -6.29 -1.27 5.03
C VAL A 280 -5.60 0.08 4.90
N LEU A 281 -5.76 0.93 5.91
CA LEU A 281 -5.06 2.20 5.98
C LEU A 281 -3.55 1.96 6.15
N TRP A 282 -2.77 2.16 5.09
CA TRP A 282 -1.32 1.97 5.08
C TRP A 282 -0.56 2.64 6.24
N GLN A 283 -1.10 3.76 6.74
CA GLN A 283 -0.52 4.57 7.81
C GLN A 283 -0.66 3.93 9.20
N THR A 284 -1.56 2.96 9.38
CA THR A 284 -1.74 2.26 10.66
C THR A 284 -0.76 1.11 10.86
N ILE A 285 0.04 0.80 9.85
CA ILE A 285 1.08 -0.25 9.89
C ILE A 285 2.43 0.44 10.07
N GLU A 286 3.28 -0.12 10.94
CA GLU A 286 4.57 0.48 11.27
C GLU A 286 5.52 0.39 10.07
N SER A 287 6.22 1.50 9.78
CA SER A 287 7.19 1.54 8.67
C SER A 287 8.38 0.59 8.85
N GLU A 288 8.67 0.21 10.10
CA GLU A 288 9.65 -0.83 10.43
C GLU A 288 9.23 -2.19 9.90
N ASP A 289 7.96 -2.54 10.02
CA ASP A 289 7.45 -3.86 9.63
C ASP A 289 7.41 -4.02 8.13
N TYR A 290 7.03 -2.96 7.41
CA TYR A 290 7.20 -2.93 5.97
C TYR A 290 8.67 -3.12 5.57
N ALA A 291 9.61 -2.42 6.21
CA ALA A 291 11.03 -2.52 5.86
C ALA A 291 11.58 -3.93 6.10
N ILE A 292 11.25 -4.56 7.24
CA ILE A 292 11.65 -5.94 7.55
C ILE A 292 11.03 -6.92 6.54
N ALA A 293 9.72 -6.78 6.25
CA ALA A 293 8.99 -7.64 5.33
C ALA A 293 9.57 -7.59 3.91
N ILE A 294 9.65 -6.41 3.31
CA ILE A 294 10.10 -6.30 1.91
C ILE A 294 11.59 -6.64 1.75
N ASN A 295 12.41 -6.50 2.80
CA ASN A 295 13.82 -6.88 2.77
C ASN A 295 14.02 -8.41 2.63
N ALA A 296 13.04 -9.22 3.02
CA ALA A 296 13.08 -10.68 2.83
C ALA A 296 12.94 -11.12 1.37
N VAL A 297 12.41 -10.27 0.49
CA VAL A 297 12.17 -10.62 -0.92
C VAL A 297 13.47 -10.57 -1.70
N THR A 298 13.98 -11.74 -2.09
CA THR A 298 15.26 -11.88 -2.80
C THR A 298 15.09 -12.45 -4.21
N ALA A 299 14.07 -13.30 -4.46
CA ALA A 299 13.83 -13.90 -5.77
C ALA A 299 13.38 -12.86 -6.82
N ASP A 300 13.69 -13.12 -8.09
CA ASP A 300 13.41 -12.18 -9.19
C ASP A 300 11.92 -12.03 -9.51
N ASP A 301 11.19 -13.14 -9.52
CA ASP A 301 9.75 -13.16 -9.81
C ASP A 301 8.97 -12.40 -8.73
N GLU A 302 9.20 -12.76 -7.46
CA GLU A 302 8.62 -12.12 -6.29
C GLU A 302 8.98 -10.64 -6.20
N TYR A 303 10.21 -10.27 -6.57
CA TYR A 303 10.61 -8.87 -6.61
C TYR A 303 9.84 -8.07 -7.65
N THR A 304 9.53 -8.65 -8.81
CA THR A 304 8.75 -7.96 -9.86
C THR A 304 7.36 -7.64 -9.36
N GLU A 305 6.71 -8.62 -8.72
CA GLU A 305 5.41 -8.45 -8.09
C GLU A 305 5.45 -7.43 -6.93
N LEU A 306 6.48 -7.48 -6.09
CA LEU A 306 6.68 -6.51 -5.02
C LEU A 306 6.74 -5.06 -5.56
N LYS A 307 7.38 -4.80 -6.70
CA LYS A 307 7.43 -3.44 -7.28
C LYS A 307 6.03 -2.91 -7.59
N GLU A 308 5.18 -3.76 -8.16
CA GLU A 308 3.79 -3.40 -8.49
C GLU A 308 3.01 -3.09 -7.22
N LEU A 309 3.20 -3.90 -6.16
CA LEU A 309 2.56 -3.68 -4.86
C LEU A 309 3.02 -2.39 -4.18
N LEU A 310 4.32 -2.07 -4.24
CA LEU A 310 4.85 -0.79 -3.76
C LEU A 310 4.28 0.42 -4.55
N GLY A 311 3.77 0.17 -5.75
CA GLY A 311 2.92 1.05 -6.56
C GLY A 311 1.74 1.65 -5.79
N PHE A 312 1.17 0.93 -4.83
CA PHE A 312 -0.01 1.35 -4.07
C PHE A 312 0.30 2.19 -2.82
N PHE A 313 1.56 2.27 -2.41
CA PHE A 313 1.92 2.94 -1.16
C PHE A 313 1.72 4.47 -1.25
N PRO A 314 1.04 5.11 -0.29
CA PRO A 314 0.96 6.56 -0.25
C PRO A 314 2.34 7.23 -0.09
N THR A 315 2.51 8.44 -0.62
CA THR A 315 3.78 9.21 -0.53
C THR A 315 4.32 9.36 0.89
N PRO A 316 3.48 9.62 1.93
CA PRO A 316 3.95 9.64 3.32
C PRO A 316 4.51 8.29 3.76
N THR A 317 3.84 7.18 3.42
CA THR A 317 4.28 5.83 3.75
C THR A 317 5.61 5.50 3.09
N VAL A 318 5.79 5.82 1.80
CA VAL A 318 7.08 5.63 1.11
C VAL A 318 8.20 6.47 1.73
N THR A 319 7.89 7.69 2.15
CA THR A 319 8.86 8.58 2.82
C THR A 319 9.34 7.99 4.14
N ASN A 320 8.41 7.53 4.98
CA ASN A 320 8.73 6.92 6.27
C ASN A 320 9.42 5.57 6.09
N LEU A 321 8.95 4.74 5.15
CA LEU A 321 9.59 3.48 4.78
C LEU A 321 11.06 3.69 4.42
N ARG A 322 11.35 4.66 3.53
CA ARG A 322 12.73 4.96 3.12
C ARG A 322 13.60 5.41 4.28
N HIS A 323 13.10 6.26 5.18
CA HIS A 323 13.86 6.66 6.37
C HIS A 323 14.11 5.48 7.29
N ARG A 324 13.07 4.69 7.59
CA ARG A 324 13.19 3.55 8.51
C ARG A 324 14.07 2.44 7.97
N TYR A 325 14.03 2.17 6.67
CA TYR A 325 14.90 1.19 6.02
C TYR A 325 16.37 1.58 6.16
N VAL A 326 16.70 2.86 5.93
CA VAL A 326 18.07 3.38 6.14
C VAL A 326 18.51 3.20 7.59
N GLU A 327 17.66 3.55 8.56
CA GLU A 327 17.95 3.39 9.98
C GLU A 327 18.22 1.93 10.36
N LEU A 328 17.33 1.02 9.96
CA LEU A 328 17.47 -0.41 10.26
C LEU A 328 18.72 -1.02 9.63
N ARG A 329 19.05 -0.61 8.39
CA ARG A 329 20.25 -1.07 7.69
C ARG A 329 21.53 -0.53 8.33
N ASN A 330 21.57 0.75 8.67
CA ASN A 330 22.74 1.36 9.33
C ASN A 330 22.97 0.79 10.73
N ALA A 331 21.89 0.38 11.42
CA ALA A 331 21.95 -0.32 12.69
C ALA A 331 22.20 -1.83 12.56
N GLU A 332 22.40 -2.35 11.35
CA GLU A 332 22.61 -3.78 11.05
C GLU A 332 21.50 -4.71 11.59
N LYS A 333 20.27 -4.18 11.75
CA LYS A 333 19.11 -4.93 12.25
C LYS A 333 18.43 -5.81 11.20
N ILE A 334 18.73 -5.57 9.92
CA ILE A 334 18.21 -6.34 8.79
C ILE A 334 19.37 -6.79 7.88
N PRO A 335 19.28 -7.98 7.24
CA PRO A 335 20.31 -8.45 6.33
C PRO A 335 20.39 -7.54 5.09
N ARG A 336 21.56 -7.47 4.45
CA ARG A 336 21.76 -6.63 3.27
C ARG A 336 20.98 -7.15 2.06
N ASN A 337 20.01 -6.36 1.59
CA ASN A 337 19.34 -6.55 0.32
C ASN A 337 19.44 -5.26 -0.51
N ASP A 338 20.52 -5.13 -1.28
CA ASP A 338 20.81 -3.91 -2.04
C ASP A 338 19.78 -3.62 -3.14
N LYS A 339 19.21 -4.68 -3.71
CA LYS A 339 18.23 -4.60 -4.79
C LYS A 339 16.94 -3.93 -4.31
N VAL A 340 16.35 -4.42 -3.22
CA VAL A 340 15.13 -3.83 -2.64
C VAL A 340 15.44 -2.47 -2.01
N PHE A 341 16.56 -2.33 -1.31
CA PHE A 341 16.99 -1.07 -0.71
C PHE A 341 17.09 0.06 -1.75
N TYR A 342 17.76 -0.20 -2.88
CA TYR A 342 17.85 0.75 -3.98
C TYR A 342 16.48 1.07 -4.56
N HIS A 343 15.61 0.06 -4.74
CA HIS A 343 14.27 0.27 -5.29
C HIS A 343 13.40 1.17 -4.42
N VAL A 344 13.44 1.01 -3.09
CA VAL A 344 12.75 1.89 -2.13
C VAL A 344 13.24 3.33 -2.27
N HIS A 345 14.55 3.54 -2.45
CA HIS A 345 15.12 4.87 -2.71
C HIS A 345 14.69 5.46 -4.04
N TRP A 346 14.67 4.64 -5.09
CA TRP A 346 14.19 5.04 -6.41
C TRP A 346 12.71 5.45 -6.35
N LEU A 347 11.85 4.64 -5.73
CA LEU A 347 10.43 4.91 -5.57
C LEU A 347 10.16 6.20 -4.79
N PHE A 348 10.90 6.41 -3.71
CA PHE A 348 10.85 7.66 -2.96
C PHE A 348 11.21 8.87 -3.82
N ARG A 349 12.25 8.75 -4.66
CA ARG A 349 12.68 9.84 -5.54
C ARG A 349 11.65 10.13 -6.64
N THR A 350 10.99 9.11 -7.19
CA THR A 350 9.98 9.29 -8.24
C THR A 350 8.67 9.86 -7.70
N ARG A 351 8.32 9.61 -6.44
CA ARG A 351 7.09 10.14 -5.81
C ARG A 351 7.24 11.51 -5.17
N LYS A 352 8.45 11.99 -4.95
CA LYS A 352 8.68 13.32 -4.41
C LYS A 352 8.56 14.39 -5.49
N PRO A 353 8.10 15.61 -5.13
CA PRO A 353 8.21 16.76 -6.00
C PRO A 353 9.65 16.92 -6.49
N MET A 354 9.83 17.00 -7.81
CA MET A 354 11.15 17.16 -8.41
C MET A 354 11.61 18.59 -8.20
N HIS A 355 12.79 18.74 -7.61
CA HIS A 355 13.47 20.03 -7.51
C HIS A 355 14.38 20.21 -8.71
N PHE A 356 14.17 21.30 -9.45
CA PHE A 356 15.02 21.66 -10.57
C PHE A 356 16.39 22.14 -10.06
N LEU A 357 17.44 21.41 -10.42
CA LEU A 357 18.82 21.73 -10.03
C LEU A 357 19.67 21.91 -11.29
N PRO A 358 19.57 23.07 -11.98
CA PRO A 358 20.11 23.25 -13.32
C PRO A 358 21.62 23.02 -13.39
N ARG A 359 22.37 23.45 -12.36
CA ARG A 359 23.82 23.22 -12.31
C ARG A 359 24.19 21.73 -12.30
N ARG A 360 23.34 20.88 -11.72
CA ARG A 360 23.57 19.43 -11.69
C ARG A 360 23.13 18.77 -12.99
N GLU A 361 22.00 19.19 -13.54
CA GLU A 361 21.43 18.61 -14.76
C GLU A 361 22.21 18.98 -16.02
N TYR A 362 22.68 20.23 -16.10
CA TYR A 362 23.38 20.76 -17.27
C TYR A 362 24.90 20.89 -17.03
N PHE A 363 25.46 20.18 -16.06
CA PHE A 363 26.89 20.29 -15.74
C PHE A 363 27.79 20.02 -16.96
N ASP A 364 27.48 18.95 -17.69
CA ASP A 364 28.20 18.54 -18.90
C ASP A 364 27.53 19.02 -20.20
N TYR A 365 26.51 19.87 -20.10
CA TYR A 365 25.81 20.37 -21.29
C TYR A 365 26.77 21.22 -22.12
N LYS A 366 27.09 20.72 -23.32
CA LYS A 366 27.81 21.47 -24.33
C LYS A 366 26.81 21.90 -25.40
N PRO A 367 26.65 23.22 -25.66
CA PRO A 367 25.84 23.64 -26.78
C PRO A 367 26.45 23.06 -28.06
N SER A 368 25.68 22.25 -28.79
CA SER A 368 26.13 21.75 -30.08
C SER A 368 25.90 22.82 -31.13
N THR A 369 26.96 23.29 -31.77
CA THR A 369 26.88 23.93 -33.08
C THR A 369 26.73 22.83 -34.14
N SER A 370 25.69 21.99 -33.99
CA SER A 370 25.06 21.54 -35.21
C SER A 370 24.64 22.84 -35.88
N LYS A 371 25.46 23.29 -36.85
CA LYS A 371 24.96 24.21 -37.84
C LYS A 371 23.61 23.60 -38.19
N THR A 372 22.56 24.39 -38.15
CA THR A 372 21.56 24.28 -39.20
C THR A 372 22.35 24.36 -40.51
N GLU A 373 23.01 23.26 -40.89
CA GLU A 373 22.97 22.86 -42.26
C GLU A 373 21.48 22.92 -42.54
N ASN A 374 21.12 23.89 -43.35
CA ASN A 374 19.94 23.80 -44.17
C ASN A 374 20.10 22.57 -45.10
N VAL A 375 20.35 21.38 -44.53
CA VAL A 375 19.66 20.17 -44.94
C VAL A 375 18.21 20.52 -44.68
N THR A 376 17.61 21.25 -45.62
CA THR A 376 16.18 21.47 -45.73
C THR A 376 15.52 20.18 -45.26
N GLN A 377 14.53 20.23 -44.38
CA GLN A 377 13.87 19.02 -43.86
C GLN A 377 13.56 18.01 -44.99
N LYS A 378 13.32 18.50 -46.21
CA LYS A 378 13.30 17.80 -47.51
C LYS A 378 14.47 16.82 -47.76
N LYS A 379 15.74 17.20 -47.52
CA LYS A 379 16.92 16.35 -47.71
C LYS A 379 17.05 15.27 -46.62
N LYS A 380 16.73 15.58 -45.34
CA LYS A 380 16.63 14.54 -44.29
C LYS A 380 15.50 13.54 -44.57
N ILE A 381 14.35 14.02 -45.05
CA ILE A 381 13.21 13.17 -45.42
C ILE A 381 13.57 12.29 -46.62
N LYS A 382 14.25 12.83 -47.64
CA LYS A 382 14.74 12.03 -48.78
C LYS A 382 15.74 10.95 -48.35
N ASP A 383 16.70 11.28 -47.50
CA ASP A 383 17.70 10.33 -47.01
C ASP A 383 17.04 9.21 -46.18
N ILE A 384 16.05 9.55 -45.32
CA ILE A 384 15.27 8.58 -44.54
C ILE A 384 14.40 7.69 -45.45
N LEU A 385 13.78 8.27 -46.48
CA LEU A 385 12.96 7.52 -47.44
C LEU A 385 13.82 6.57 -48.29
N GLN A 386 15.00 7.00 -48.74
CA GLN A 386 15.94 6.15 -49.46
C GLN A 386 16.44 4.99 -48.60
N GLN A 387 16.80 5.25 -47.34
CA GLN A 387 17.21 4.18 -46.41
C GLN A 387 16.08 3.17 -46.15
N ARG A 388 14.83 3.64 -46.01
CA ARG A 388 13.67 2.75 -45.84
C ARG A 388 13.35 1.94 -47.11
N LEU A 389 13.47 2.54 -48.29
CA LEU A 389 13.27 1.84 -49.56
C LEU A 389 14.31 0.74 -49.78
N GLU A 390 15.56 0.98 -49.44
CA GLU A 390 16.62 -0.05 -49.51
C GLU A 390 16.36 -1.21 -48.55
N LEU A 391 15.90 -0.90 -47.33
CA LEU A 391 15.46 -1.92 -46.37
C LEU A 391 14.26 -2.71 -46.90
N TRP A 392 13.24 -2.04 -47.45
CA TRP A 392 12.06 -2.71 -47.99
C TRP A 392 12.35 -3.56 -49.24
N LYS A 393 13.32 -3.16 -50.07
CA LYS A 393 13.83 -3.98 -51.17
C LYS A 393 14.59 -5.22 -50.66
N LYS A 394 15.38 -5.08 -49.59
CA LYS A 394 16.07 -6.20 -48.94
C LYS A 394 15.10 -7.17 -48.26
N ASP A 395 14.06 -6.66 -47.65
CA ASP A 395 13.03 -7.44 -46.96
C ASP A 395 12.00 -8.07 -47.92
N GLY A 396 12.15 -7.86 -49.24
CA GLY A 396 11.28 -8.44 -50.28
C GLY A 396 9.87 -7.85 -50.34
N THR A 397 9.61 -6.75 -49.61
CA THR A 397 8.31 -6.08 -49.56
C THR A 397 8.07 -5.16 -50.76
N LEU A 398 9.14 -4.75 -51.46
CA LEU A 398 9.08 -4.02 -52.73
C LEU A 398 9.79 -4.80 -53.85
N PRO A 399 9.22 -4.85 -55.08
CA PRO A 399 9.91 -5.38 -56.26
C PRO A 399 11.23 -4.66 -56.52
N ALA A 400 12.26 -5.39 -56.95
CA ALA A 400 13.60 -4.84 -57.19
C ALA A 400 13.58 -3.64 -58.18
N ASP A 401 12.66 -3.70 -59.14
CA ASP A 401 12.54 -2.81 -60.29
C ASP A 401 11.81 -1.47 -59.96
N TYR A 402 11.38 -1.28 -58.71
CA TYR A 402 10.67 -0.07 -58.30
C TYR A 402 11.58 1.18 -58.37
N SER A 403 11.15 2.20 -59.13
CA SER A 403 11.79 3.51 -59.21
C SER A 403 10.78 4.65 -59.01
N GLU A 404 11.16 5.64 -58.19
CA GLU A 404 10.31 6.79 -57.87
C GLU A 404 10.37 7.85 -58.97
N GLN A 405 9.40 7.88 -59.89
CA GLN A 405 9.32 8.96 -60.90
C GLN A 405 8.32 10.09 -60.58
N ASN A 406 7.69 10.14 -59.40
CA ASN A 406 6.59 11.10 -59.16
C ASN A 406 6.59 11.85 -57.81
N ILE A 407 7.76 12.11 -57.21
CA ILE A 407 7.83 13.05 -56.07
C ILE A 407 8.29 14.43 -56.57
N THR A 408 7.38 15.17 -57.20
CA THR A 408 7.55 16.62 -57.39
C THR A 408 7.23 17.31 -56.07
N VAL A 409 8.25 17.91 -55.46
CA VAL A 409 8.09 18.79 -54.31
C VAL A 409 7.79 20.18 -54.86
N ASP A 410 6.55 20.67 -54.72
CA ASP A 410 6.20 22.06 -55.07
C ASP A 410 6.98 23.02 -54.16
N ASP A 411 7.74 23.96 -54.76
CA ASP A 411 8.63 24.88 -54.04
C ASP A 411 7.91 26.14 -53.50
N ALA A 412 6.59 26.25 -53.65
CA ALA A 412 5.87 27.50 -53.38
C ALA A 412 5.01 27.55 -52.10
N LYS A 413 4.81 26.44 -51.37
CA LYS A 413 3.98 26.45 -50.13
C LYS A 413 4.50 25.47 -49.08
N ASP A 414 4.89 25.99 -47.92
CA ASP A 414 5.19 25.26 -46.68
C ASP A 414 3.90 24.66 -46.06
N GLN A 415 3.22 23.80 -46.82
CA GLN A 415 2.17 22.94 -46.31
C GLN A 415 2.30 21.58 -46.98
N THR A 416 2.65 20.58 -46.18
CA THR A 416 2.45 19.16 -46.53
C THR A 416 0.96 18.92 -46.71
N ILE A 417 0.49 19.00 -47.95
CA ILE A 417 -0.81 18.45 -48.31
C ILE A 417 -0.58 16.96 -48.54
N ASP A 418 -1.11 16.13 -47.64
CA ASP A 418 -1.28 14.69 -47.83
C ASP A 418 -2.26 14.47 -49.00
N ARG A 419 -1.77 14.62 -50.23
CA ARG A 419 -2.45 14.17 -51.44
C ARG A 419 -1.96 12.76 -51.74
N PHE A 420 -2.48 11.79 -50.98
CA PHE A 420 -2.65 10.44 -51.50
C PHE A 420 -3.60 10.54 -52.70
N LYS A 421 -3.05 10.82 -53.89
CA LYS A 421 -3.76 10.60 -55.14
C LYS A 421 -4.11 9.12 -55.16
N LYS A 422 -5.41 8.82 -55.17
CA LYS A 422 -6.00 7.49 -55.32
C LYS A 422 -5.15 6.62 -56.25
N GLU A 423 -4.42 5.68 -55.70
CA GLU A 423 -3.65 4.76 -56.50
C GLU A 423 -4.59 3.72 -57.13
N PRO A 424 -4.54 3.51 -58.47
CA PRO A 424 -5.49 2.69 -59.21
C PRO A 424 -5.33 1.18 -59.03
N TRP A 425 -4.36 0.70 -58.24
CA TRP A 425 -4.04 -0.73 -58.12
C TRP A 425 -4.70 -1.44 -56.92
N LYS A 426 -5.44 -0.73 -56.05
CA LYS A 426 -6.33 -1.33 -55.02
C LYS A 426 -7.72 -1.73 -55.53
N LYS A 427 -7.84 -2.10 -56.81
CA LYS A 427 -9.02 -2.80 -57.36
C LYS A 427 -8.56 -4.01 -58.17
N LYS A 428 -8.26 -5.13 -57.49
CA LYS A 428 -8.36 -6.51 -57.99
C LYS A 428 -7.67 -7.51 -57.04
N ILE A 429 -8.13 -7.62 -55.78
CA ILE A 429 -7.89 -8.86 -54.99
C ILE A 429 -9.16 -9.33 -54.23
N PHE A 430 -10.21 -8.52 -54.13
CA PHE A 430 -11.55 -8.99 -53.73
C PHE A 430 -12.52 -8.93 -54.93
N SER A 431 -12.39 -9.87 -55.85
CA SER A 431 -13.48 -10.43 -56.67
C SER A 431 -12.91 -11.41 -57.70
N LYS A 432 -13.52 -12.60 -57.76
CA LYS A 432 -13.22 -13.80 -58.59
C LYS A 432 -12.31 -14.82 -57.89
N GLY A 433 -12.80 -15.97 -57.42
CA GLY A 433 -14.09 -16.60 -57.71
C GLY A 433 -14.57 -17.60 -56.65
N GLN A 434 -15.88 -17.51 -56.37
CA GLN A 434 -16.74 -18.67 -56.45
C GLN A 434 -17.44 -18.60 -57.81
N THR A 435 -17.09 -19.51 -58.70
CA THR A 435 -18.01 -20.41 -59.40
C THR A 435 -17.17 -21.51 -60.03
#